data_AF-A0A0P7J5U5-F1
#
_entry.id   AF-A0A0P7J5U5-F1
#
_cell.length_a   1.000
_cell.length_b   1.000
_cell.length_c   1.000
_cell.angle_alpha   90.00
_cell.angle_beta   90.00
_cell.angle_gamma   90.00
#
_symmetry.space_group_name_H-M   'P 1'
#
loop_
_entity.id
_entity.type
_entity.pdbx_description
1 polymer ?
#
loop_
_entity_poly.entity_id
_entity_poly.type
_entity_poly.pdbx_seq_one_letter_code
_entity_poly.pdbx_strand_id
1 'polypeptide(L)'
;MVIFKDIEEVEEWLAPLCYVELWETVAPYRIFGIEDREHCDGLIAKGTVKQSLILDCLKAMVRVELTKCFSLPPSIPEPVDALYIQSVH
;
A
#
# COMPACT_ATOMS: atom_id res chain seq x y z
N MET A 1 5.67 -2.83 -13.85
CA MET A 1 5.48 -3.63 -12.61
C MET A 1 6.43 -3.06 -11.58
N VAL A 2 5.93 -2.55 -10.46
CA VAL A 2 6.77 -2.05 -9.36
C VAL A 2 7.30 -3.26 -8.58
N ILE A 3 8.57 -3.23 -8.20
CA ILE A 3 9.21 -4.24 -7.37
C ILE A 3 9.46 -3.57 -6.02
N PHE A 4 8.91 -4.15 -4.96
CA PHE A 4 9.08 -3.68 -3.58
C PHE A 4 10.17 -4.50 -2.90
N LYS A 5 11.04 -3.85 -2.12
CA LYS A 5 12.09 -4.52 -1.35
C LYS A 5 11.58 -5.06 -0.01
N ASP A 6 10.70 -4.31 0.64
CA ASP A 6 10.13 -4.62 1.95
C ASP A 6 8.70 -4.07 2.07
N ILE A 7 8.10 -4.27 3.24
CA ILE A 7 6.75 -3.80 3.54
C ILE A 7 6.67 -2.27 3.59
N GLU A 8 7.75 -1.57 3.97
CA GLU A 8 7.76 -0.12 4.13
C GLU A 8 7.68 0.57 2.76
N GLU A 9 8.41 0.08 1.75
CA GLU A 9 8.29 0.58 0.38
C GLU A 9 6.85 0.45 -0.18
N VAL A 10 6.08 -0.56 0.26
CA VAL A 10 4.65 -0.67 -0.10
C VAL A 10 3.83 0.41 0.59
N GLU A 11 4.09 0.68 1.87
CA GLU A 11 3.37 1.70 2.62
C GLU A 11 3.65 3.11 2.08
N GLU A 12 4.91 3.41 1.79
CA GLU A 12 5.32 4.68 1.17
C GLU A 12 4.68 4.88 -0.20
N TRP A 13 4.62 3.81 -1.01
CA TRP A 13 3.99 3.84 -2.32
C TRP A 13 2.47 4.04 -2.24
N LEU A 14 1.80 3.47 -1.23
CA LEU A 14 0.37 3.65 -0.99
C LEU A 14 0.01 5.00 -0.36
N ALA A 15 0.92 5.60 0.41
CA ALA A 15 0.66 6.82 1.17
C ALA A 15 0.07 7.98 0.34
N PRO A 16 0.65 8.38 -0.81
CA PRO A 16 0.15 9.53 -1.57
C PRO A 16 -1.12 9.24 -2.37
N LEU A 17 -1.48 7.97 -2.58
CA LEU A 17 -2.57 7.62 -3.49
C LEU A 17 -3.93 8.08 -2.98
N CYS A 18 -4.68 8.78 -3.81
CA CYS A 18 -6.09 9.04 -3.55
C CYS A 18 -6.96 7.83 -3.93
N TYR A 19 -8.25 7.90 -3.63
CA TYR A 19 -9.19 6.80 -3.86
C TYR A 19 -9.23 6.32 -5.31
N VAL A 20 -9.28 7.23 -6.28
CA VAL A 20 -9.34 6.86 -7.71
C VAL A 20 -8.01 6.26 -8.17
N GLU A 21 -6.89 6.91 -7.83
CA GLU A 21 -5.54 6.47 -8.20
C GLU A 21 -5.23 5.09 -7.65
N LEU A 22 -5.71 4.76 -6.44
CA LEU A 22 -5.52 3.44 -5.84
C LEU A 22 -6.03 2.35 -6.79
N TRP A 23 -7.27 2.46 -7.28
CA TRP A 23 -7.88 1.44 -8.15
C TRP A 23 -7.09 1.21 -9.43
N GLU A 24 -6.63 2.28 -10.07
CA GLU A 24 -5.86 2.22 -11.31
C GLU A 24 -4.48 1.61 -11.07
N THR A 25 -3.86 2.01 -9.97
CA THR A 25 -2.49 1.64 -9.61
C THR A 25 -2.40 0.17 -9.17
N VAL A 26 -3.42 -0.35 -8.49
CA VAL A 26 -3.43 -1.74 -7.99
C VAL A 26 -4.07 -2.75 -8.96
N ALA A 27 -4.74 -2.28 -10.03
CA ALA A 27 -5.37 -3.14 -11.04
C ALA A 27 -4.44 -4.23 -11.63
N PRO A 28 -3.14 -3.97 -11.91
CA PRO A 28 -2.24 -5.00 -12.44
C PRO A 28 -2.05 -6.21 -11.50
N TYR A 29 -2.24 -6.01 -10.20
CA TYR A 29 -2.07 -7.05 -9.17
C TYR A 29 -3.35 -7.86 -8.94
N ARG A 30 -4.48 -7.46 -9.56
CA ARG A 30 -5.79 -8.13 -9.46
C ARG A 30 -6.25 -8.39 -8.00
N ILE A 31 -5.91 -7.46 -7.10
CA ILE A 31 -6.26 -7.53 -5.67
C ILE A 31 -7.77 -7.35 -5.47
N PHE A 32 -8.39 -6.52 -6.30
CA PHE A 32 -9.82 -6.22 -6.25
C PHE A 32 -10.47 -6.41 -7.61
N GLY A 33 -11.78 -6.71 -7.58
CA GLY A 33 -12.65 -6.75 -8.74
C GLY A 33 -13.43 -5.44 -8.95
N ILE A 34 -14.18 -5.39 -10.05
CA ILE A 34 -15.09 -4.28 -10.36
C ILE A 34 -16.19 -4.16 -9.28
N GLU A 35 -16.69 -5.28 -8.78
CA GLU A 35 -17.74 -5.33 -7.75
C GLU A 35 -17.30 -4.66 -6.44
N ASP A 36 -16.02 -4.77 -6.07
CA ASP A 36 -15.48 -4.13 -4.86
C ASP A 36 -15.52 -2.60 -4.98
N ARG A 37 -15.18 -2.09 -6.17
CA ARG A 37 -15.23 -0.65 -6.47
C ARG A 37 -16.66 -0.14 -6.47
N GLU A 38 -17.58 -0.84 -7.13
CA GLU A 38 -19.00 -0.48 -7.16
C GLU A 38 -19.61 -0.47 -5.75
N HIS A 39 -19.23 -1.44 -4.91
CA HIS A 39 -19.67 -1.48 -3.52
C HIS A 39 -19.18 -0.26 -2.73
N CYS A 40 -17.88 0.05 -2.82
CA CYS A 40 -17.29 1.21 -2.14
C CYS A 40 -17.89 2.53 -2.63
N ASP A 41 -18.06 2.70 -3.94
CA ASP A 41 -18.69 3.88 -4.55
C ASP A 41 -20.13 4.04 -4.05
N GLY A 42 -20.87 2.94 -3.93
CA GLY A 42 -22.21 2.92 -3.36
C GLY A 42 -22.27 3.35 -1.89
N LEU A 43 -21.31 2.93 -1.06
CA LEU A 43 -21.23 3.34 0.35
C LEU A 43 -20.90 4.83 0.50
N ILE A 44 -20.02 5.35 -0.36
CA ILE A 44 -19.64 6.76 -0.39
C ILE A 44 -20.83 7.61 -0.85
N ALA A 45 -21.49 7.24 -1.95
CA ALA A 45 -22.62 7.97 -2.51
C ALA A 45 -23.81 8.04 -1.54
N LYS A 46 -24.02 6.99 -0.74
CA LYS A 46 -25.04 6.95 0.32
C LYS A 46 -24.64 7.74 1.57
N GLY A 47 -23.39 8.21 1.67
CA GLY A 47 -22.86 8.85 2.87
C GLY A 47 -22.79 7.93 4.09
N THR A 48 -22.88 6.61 3.89
CA THR A 48 -22.87 5.62 4.98
C THR A 48 -21.50 5.54 5.64
N VAL A 49 -20.44 5.67 4.83
CA VAL A 49 -19.05 5.63 5.28
C VAL A 49 -18.29 6.77 4.63
N LYS A 50 -17.39 7.42 5.39
CA LYS A 50 -16.52 8.46 4.84
C LYS A 50 -15.54 7.85 3.86
N GLN A 51 -15.33 8.51 2.72
CA GLN A 51 -14.36 8.08 1.70
C GLN A 51 -12.95 7.88 2.26
N SER A 52 -12.50 8.72 3.20
CA SER A 52 -11.17 8.58 3.82
C SER A 52 -11.02 7.25 4.55
N LEU A 53 -12.05 6.82 5.30
CA LEU A 53 -12.02 5.55 6.03
C LEU A 53 -12.00 4.36 5.06
N ILE A 54 -12.78 4.42 3.98
CA ILE A 54 -12.74 3.41 2.92
C ILE A 54 -11.34 3.34 2.30
N LEU A 55 -10.75 4.49 1.98
CA LEU A 55 -9.40 4.55 1.41
C LEU A 55 -8.35 3.94 2.35
N ASP A 56 -8.40 4.26 3.64
CA ASP A 56 -7.48 3.69 4.64
C ASP A 56 -7.63 2.17 4.72
N CYS A 57 -8.87 1.65 4.74
CA CYS A 57 -9.12 0.21 4.70
C CYS A 57 -8.59 -0.45 3.43
N LEU A 58 -8.82 0.15 2.27
CA LEU A 58 -8.35 -0.37 0.99
C LEU A 58 -6.81 -0.40 0.94
N LYS A 59 -6.13 0.67 1.39
CA LYS A 59 -4.66 0.69 1.49
C LYS A 59 -4.14 -0.43 2.40
N ALA A 60 -4.78 -0.65 3.55
CA ALA A 60 -4.41 -1.75 4.45
C ALA A 60 -4.58 -3.13 3.78
N MET A 61 -5.66 -3.35 3.04
CA MET A 61 -5.88 -4.60 2.30
C MET A 61 -4.82 -4.80 1.21
N VAL A 62 -4.53 -3.76 0.43
CA VAL A 62 -3.50 -3.81 -0.62
C VAL A 62 -2.14 -4.13 -0.02
N ARG A 63 -1.76 -3.48 1.08
CA ARG A 63 -0.51 -3.77 1.80
C ARG A 63 -0.41 -5.24 2.17
N VAL A 64 -1.46 -5.80 2.77
CA VAL A 64 -1.49 -7.21 3.20
C VAL A 64 -1.35 -8.15 2.01
N GLU A 65 -2.09 -7.91 0.93
CA GLU A 65 -2.06 -8.79 -0.25
C GLU A 65 -0.74 -8.68 -1.00
N LEU A 66 -0.19 -7.48 -1.21
CA LEU A 66 1.13 -7.32 -1.84
C LEU A 66 2.25 -7.94 -1.01
N THR A 67 2.20 -7.80 0.32
CA THR A 67 3.17 -8.45 1.23
C THR A 67 3.16 -9.96 1.05
N LYS A 68 1.98 -10.58 0.94
CA LYS A 68 1.86 -12.02 0.69
C LYS A 68 2.32 -12.40 -0.72
N CYS A 69 1.88 -11.68 -1.76
CA CYS A 69 2.20 -11.98 -3.15
C CYS A 69 3.71 -11.93 -3.43
N PHE A 70 4.42 -10.98 -2.80
CA PHE A 70 5.86 -10.80 -3.01
C PHE A 70 6.73 -11.38 -1.88
N SER A 71 6.13 -12.02 -0.87
CA SER A 71 6.83 -12.52 0.32
C SER A 71 7.75 -11.47 0.96
N LEU A 72 7.25 -10.24 1.10
CA LEU A 72 8.07 -9.10 1.51
C LEU A 72 8.50 -9.23 2.97
N PRO A 73 9.80 -9.03 3.27
CA PRO A 73 10.28 -8.98 4.64
C PRO A 73 9.81 -7.70 5.33
N PRO A 74 9.71 -7.70 6.68
CA PRO A 74 9.66 -6.45 7.42
C PRO A 74 10.92 -5.63 7.13
N SER A 75 10.80 -4.30 7.13
CA SER A 75 11.94 -3.39 7.03
C SER A 75 12.93 -3.71 8.15
N ILE A 76 14.18 -4.02 7.78
CA ILE A 76 15.28 -4.20 8.73
C ILE A 76 15.97 -2.85 8.81
N PRO A 77 15.85 -2.10 9.91
CA PRO A 77 16.57 -0.84 10.04
C PRO A 77 18.07 -1.13 9.95
N GLU A 78 18.76 -0.44 9.04
CA GLU A 78 20.22 -0.51 9.03
C GLU A 78 20.74 -0.09 10.41
N PRO A 79 21.59 -0.89 11.06
CA PRO A 79 22.17 -0.51 12.33
C PRO A 79 23.00 0.76 12.12
N VAL A 80 22.73 1.77 12.95
CA VAL A 80 23.37 3.10 12.94
C VAL A 80 24.91 3.00 12.96
N ASP A 81 25.44 1.88 13.46
CA ASP A 81 26.87 1.58 13.53
C ASP A 81 27.55 1.44 12.16
N ALA A 82 26.81 1.12 11.09
CA ALA A 82 27.36 1.04 9.73
C ALA A 82 27.86 2.41 9.20
N LEU A 83 27.28 3.51 9.67
CA LEU A 83 27.68 4.88 9.33
C LEU A 83 29.01 5.28 10.00
N TYR A 84 29.33 4.70 11.15
CA TYR A 84 30.59 4.97 11.85
C TYR A 84 31.79 4.32 11.16
N ILE A 85 31.61 3.22 10.43
CA ILE A 85 32.72 2.54 9.73
C ILE A 85 33.09 3.28 8.43
N GLN A 86 32.13 3.94 7.77
CA GLN A 86 32.40 4.69 6.52
C GLN A 86 33.03 6.08 6.75
N SER A 87 32.95 6.64 7.96
CA SER A 87 33.46 7.98 8.27
C SER A 87 34.90 8.01 8.82
N VAL A 88 35.59 6.87 8.90
CA VAL A 88 36.92 6.74 9.54
C VAL A 88 38.03 6.39 8.53
N HIS A 89 37.79 6.54 7.22
CA HIS A 89 38.83 6.40 6.19
C HIS A 89 39.04 7.68 5.39
#